data_AF-A0A353Q344-F1
#
_entry.id   AF-A0A353Q344-F1
#
_cell.length_a   1.000
_cell.length_b   1.000
_cell.length_c   1.000
_cell.angle_alpha   90.00
_cell.angle_beta   90.00
_cell.angle_gamma   90.00
#
_symmetry.space_group_name_H-M   'P 1'
#
loop_
_entity.id
_entity.type
_entity.pdbx_description
1 polymer ?
#
loop_
_entity_poly.entity_id
_entity_poly.type
_entity_poly.pdbx_seq_one_letter_code
_entity_poly.pdbx_strand_id
1 'polypeptide(L)'
;MKIITIYDQIQSGMGTKDDKMLPLGGKNVPIGPSVMMEPFLKQIDAKVVACLYCGTGTYFNDKETVGKKLCDKIQKLHPDIVLCGPAFNYKDYAQMCAEVTESINNSTDVPAFASMSAENAEVISKYKDSIHIVKCPKKGDGGLNNALENMCKVAKLIVTNQNEEAFKAYCF
;
A
#
# COMPACT_ATOMS: atom_id res chain seq x y z
N MET A 1 -11.95 -9.17 -8.13
CA MET A 1 -11.10 -7.95 -8.03
C MET A 1 -9.62 -8.31 -7.92
N LYS A 2 -8.76 -7.75 -8.77
CA LYS A 2 -7.30 -7.94 -8.80
C LYS A 2 -6.63 -6.79 -8.04
N ILE A 3 -5.82 -7.13 -7.06
CA ILE A 3 -5.09 -6.16 -6.24
C ILE A 3 -3.59 -6.33 -6.49
N ILE A 4 -2.87 -5.22 -6.61
CA ILE A 4 -1.41 -5.20 -6.45
C ILE A 4 -1.06 -4.53 -5.14
N THR A 5 -0.12 -5.12 -4.40
CA THR A 5 0.42 -4.52 -3.18
C THR A 5 1.85 -4.03 -3.39
N ILE A 6 2.23 -2.95 -2.71
CA ILE A 6 3.58 -2.40 -2.76
C ILE A 6 4.18 -2.38 -1.36
N TYR A 7 5.31 -3.10 -1.21
CA TYR A 7 6.00 -3.28 0.07
C TYR A 7 7.40 -2.68 0.10
N ASP A 8 7.86 -2.30 1.29
CA ASP A 8 9.28 -2.08 1.53
C ASP A 8 10.03 -3.42 1.67
N GLN A 9 11.33 -3.35 1.92
CA GLN A 9 12.16 -4.53 2.13
C GLN A 9 11.72 -5.36 3.34
N ILE A 10 11.21 -4.72 4.41
CA ILE A 10 10.82 -5.41 5.65
C ILE A 10 9.51 -6.15 5.45
N GLN A 11 8.47 -5.47 4.95
CA GLN A 11 7.14 -6.07 4.80
C GLN A 11 7.07 -7.07 3.66
N SER A 12 7.89 -6.92 2.63
CA SER A 12 8.02 -7.95 1.60
C SER A 12 8.75 -9.21 2.09
N GLY A 13 9.50 -9.12 3.18
CA GLY A 13 10.41 -10.18 3.63
C GLY A 13 11.64 -10.37 2.74
N MET A 14 11.94 -9.40 1.88
CA MET A 14 13.04 -9.45 0.91
C MET A 14 14.30 -8.72 1.40
N GLY A 15 14.25 -8.09 2.57
CA GLY A 15 15.39 -7.48 3.23
C GLY A 15 15.09 -7.12 4.69
N THR A 16 16.04 -6.47 5.33
CA THR A 16 15.98 -6.12 6.75
C THR A 16 15.91 -4.61 6.98
N LYS A 17 16.01 -4.19 8.24
CA LYS A 17 16.12 -2.76 8.59
C LYS A 17 17.38 -2.12 8.00
N ASP A 18 18.45 -2.90 7.86
CA ASP A 18 19.75 -2.43 7.41
C ASP A 18 19.92 -2.57 5.89
N ASP A 19 19.21 -3.52 5.27
CA ASP A 19 19.26 -3.77 3.81
C ASP A 19 18.31 -2.85 3.02
N LYS A 20 18.48 -1.53 3.17
CA LYS A 20 17.59 -0.52 2.56
C LYS A 20 17.76 -0.37 1.03
N MET A 21 18.82 -0.91 0.44
CA MET A 21 19.15 -0.78 -0.99
C MET A 21 18.65 -1.96 -1.82
N LEU A 22 17.52 -2.55 -1.44
CA LEU A 22 16.88 -3.62 -2.20
C LEU A 22 16.31 -3.07 -3.52
N PRO A 23 16.71 -3.59 -4.70
CA PRO A 23 16.21 -3.10 -5.98
C PRO A 23 14.70 -3.34 -6.15
N LEU A 24 14.07 -2.59 -7.05
CA LEU A 24 12.68 -2.80 -7.42
C LEU A 24 12.48 -4.22 -8.01
N GLY A 25 11.65 -5.01 -7.34
CA GLY A 25 11.28 -6.37 -7.71
C GLY A 25 9.78 -6.61 -7.63
N GLY A 26 9.39 -7.85 -7.92
CA GLY A 26 7.99 -8.28 -7.79
C GLY A 26 7.85 -9.80 -7.74
N LYS A 27 6.77 -10.25 -7.10
CA LYS A 27 6.35 -11.66 -7.02
C LYS A 27 4.90 -11.77 -7.49
N ASN A 28 4.60 -12.81 -8.27
CA ASN A 28 3.22 -13.12 -8.70
C ASN A 28 2.47 -13.99 -7.67
N VAL A 29 2.87 -13.90 -6.41
CA VAL A 29 2.29 -14.61 -5.27
C VAL A 29 2.16 -13.63 -4.11
N PRO A 30 1.16 -13.80 -3.21
CA PRO A 30 1.07 -13.01 -2.00
C PRO A 30 2.34 -13.16 -1.15
N ILE A 31 2.89 -12.03 -0.70
CA ILE A 31 3.98 -11.97 0.28
C ILE A 31 3.62 -11.00 1.40
N GLY A 32 4.31 -11.10 2.53
CA GLY A 32 4.14 -10.15 3.61
C GLY A 32 2.70 -10.12 4.17
N PRO A 33 2.18 -8.92 4.50
CA PRO A 33 0.80 -8.75 4.96
C PRO A 33 -0.26 -9.32 4.01
N SER A 34 0.00 -9.42 2.70
CA SER A 34 -0.96 -9.97 1.73
C SER A 34 -1.35 -11.42 2.04
N VAL A 35 -0.45 -12.21 2.63
CA VAL A 35 -0.76 -13.60 3.04
C VAL A 35 -1.82 -13.62 4.13
N MET A 36 -1.73 -12.71 5.11
CA MET A 36 -2.73 -12.58 6.18
C MET A 36 -4.04 -11.97 5.70
N MET A 37 -4.03 -11.26 4.56
CA MET A 37 -5.24 -10.69 3.96
C MET A 37 -6.11 -11.73 3.24
N GLU A 38 -5.58 -12.90 2.89
CA GLU A 38 -6.28 -13.90 2.06
C GLU A 38 -7.71 -14.24 2.52
N PRO A 39 -7.99 -14.47 3.82
CA PRO A 39 -9.35 -14.77 4.27
C PRO A 39 -10.33 -13.63 4.02
N PHE A 40 -9.89 -12.38 4.16
CA PHE A 40 -10.72 -11.19 3.94
C PHE A 40 -10.91 -10.90 2.44
N LEU A 41 -9.87 -11.12 1.63
CA LEU A 41 -9.93 -10.99 0.18
C LEU A 41 -10.96 -11.96 -0.42
N LYS A 42 -11.02 -13.21 0.07
CA LYS A 42 -12.02 -14.19 -0.37
C LYS A 42 -13.46 -13.74 -0.13
N GLN A 43 -13.72 -13.02 0.96
CA GLN A 43 -15.07 -12.54 1.29
C GLN A 43 -15.59 -11.48 0.30
N ILE A 44 -14.69 -10.78 -0.38
CA ILE A 44 -15.03 -9.72 -1.35
C ILE A 44 -14.72 -10.12 -2.80
N ASP A 45 -14.52 -11.42 -3.06
CA ASP A 45 -14.10 -11.97 -4.36
C ASP A 45 -12.88 -11.23 -4.94
N ALA A 46 -11.87 -11.01 -4.10
CA ALA A 46 -10.62 -10.35 -4.45
C ALA A 46 -9.43 -11.30 -4.32
N LYS A 47 -8.34 -10.95 -5.03
CA LYS A 47 -7.04 -11.63 -4.90
C LYS A 47 -5.89 -10.66 -5.15
N VAL A 48 -4.80 -10.84 -4.41
CA VAL A 48 -3.53 -10.19 -4.72
C VAL A 48 -2.88 -10.95 -5.88
N VAL A 49 -2.72 -10.28 -7.02
CA VAL A 49 -2.17 -10.89 -8.24
C VAL A 49 -0.67 -10.68 -8.39
N ALA A 50 -0.14 -9.63 -7.76
CA ALA A 50 1.28 -9.39 -7.63
C ALA A 50 1.59 -8.54 -6.41
N CYS A 51 2.75 -8.75 -5.82
CA CYS A 51 3.35 -7.88 -4.82
C CYS A 51 4.61 -7.28 -5.43
N LEU A 52 4.64 -5.96 -5.59
CA LEU A 52 5.85 -5.22 -5.94
C LEU A 52 6.56 -4.80 -4.66
N TYR A 53 7.88 -4.64 -4.73
CA TYR A 53 8.64 -4.19 -3.58
C TYR A 53 9.94 -3.50 -3.98
N CYS A 54 10.41 -2.59 -3.13
CA CYS A 54 11.75 -2.04 -3.20
C CYS A 54 12.18 -1.61 -1.79
N GLY A 55 13.48 -1.46 -1.57
CA GLY A 55 13.97 -0.92 -0.30
C GLY A 55 13.69 0.58 -0.21
N THR A 56 13.41 1.08 1.00
CA THR A 56 13.20 2.52 1.20
C THR A 56 14.41 3.35 0.77
N GLY A 57 15.63 2.86 1.02
CA GLY A 57 16.86 3.50 0.56
C GLY A 57 16.94 3.59 -0.96
N THR A 58 16.62 2.49 -1.67
CA THR A 58 16.51 2.48 -3.14
C THR A 58 15.54 3.53 -3.64
N TYR A 59 14.35 3.63 -3.02
CA TYR A 59 13.35 4.60 -3.40
C TYR A 59 13.83 6.03 -3.14
N PHE A 60 14.32 6.35 -1.94
CA PHE A 60 14.73 7.71 -1.58
C PHE A 60 15.97 8.19 -2.34
N ASN A 61 16.82 7.28 -2.82
CA ASN A 61 17.99 7.63 -3.62
C ASN A 61 17.65 8.05 -5.06
N ASP A 62 16.54 7.54 -5.62
CA ASP A 62 16.13 7.80 -7.01
C ASP A 62 14.60 7.68 -7.16
N LYS A 63 13.90 8.60 -6.49
CA LYS A 63 12.43 8.57 -6.40
C LYS A 63 11.75 8.63 -7.75
N GLU A 64 12.25 9.50 -8.63
CA GLU A 64 11.65 9.73 -9.95
C GLU A 64 11.71 8.47 -10.80
N THR A 65 12.87 7.83 -10.89
CA THR A 65 13.03 6.61 -11.71
C THR A 65 12.26 5.44 -11.11
N VAL A 66 12.34 5.24 -9.80
CA VAL A 66 11.64 4.12 -9.14
C VAL A 66 10.13 4.32 -9.19
N GLY A 67 9.64 5.52 -8.89
CA GLY A 67 8.23 5.91 -8.99
C GLY A 67 7.69 5.73 -10.39
N LYS A 68 8.40 6.22 -11.42
CA LYS A 68 8.02 6.02 -12.82
C LYS A 68 7.93 4.54 -13.18
N LYS A 69 8.93 3.72 -12.80
CA LYS A 69 8.92 2.28 -13.08
C LYS A 69 7.76 1.56 -12.38
N LEU A 70 7.37 2.00 -11.18
CA LEU A 70 6.20 1.49 -10.49
C LEU A 70 4.92 1.85 -11.26
N CYS A 71 4.71 3.12 -11.60
CA CYS A 71 3.55 3.56 -12.38
C CYS A 71 3.45 2.83 -13.73
N ASP A 72 4.56 2.72 -14.48
CA ASP A 72 4.60 2.00 -15.76
C ASP A 72 4.20 0.52 -15.60
N LYS A 73 4.65 -0.13 -14.51
CA LYS A 73 4.25 -1.52 -14.19
C LYS A 73 2.78 -1.62 -13.82
N ILE A 74 2.26 -0.69 -13.01
CA ILE A 74 0.85 -0.66 -12.63
C ILE A 74 -0.02 -0.46 -13.86
N GLN A 75 0.29 0.51 -14.72
CA GLN A 75 -0.43 0.74 -15.97
C GLN A 75 -0.45 -0.50 -16.87
N LYS A 76 0.69 -1.21 -16.97
CA LYS A 76 0.80 -2.43 -17.78
C LYS A 76 0.02 -3.61 -17.19
N LEU A 77 0.06 -3.81 -15.87
CA LEU A 77 -0.62 -4.92 -15.21
C LEU A 77 -2.11 -4.65 -15.02
N HIS A 78 -2.50 -3.37 -14.99
CA HIS A 78 -3.86 -2.85 -14.89
C HIS A 78 -4.69 -3.60 -13.84
N PRO A 79 -4.28 -3.59 -12.55
CA PRO A 79 -5.10 -4.14 -11.48
C PRO A 79 -6.33 -3.25 -11.26
N ASP A 80 -7.33 -3.76 -10.56
CA ASP A 80 -8.48 -2.95 -10.19
C ASP A 80 -8.11 -1.88 -9.15
N ILE A 81 -7.09 -2.13 -8.32
CA ILE A 81 -6.62 -1.21 -7.29
C ILE A 81 -5.20 -1.57 -6.80
N VAL A 82 -4.48 -0.56 -6.30
CA VAL A 82 -3.18 -0.70 -5.64
C VAL A 82 -3.26 -0.37 -4.16
N LEU A 83 -2.60 -1.18 -3.33
CA LEU A 83 -2.47 -0.95 -1.89
C LEU A 83 -0.99 -0.77 -1.51
N CYS A 84 -0.65 0.42 -1.00
CA CYS A 84 0.69 0.75 -0.50
C CYS A 84 0.71 0.64 1.05
N GLY A 85 1.30 -0.43 1.59
CA GLY A 85 1.30 -0.68 3.05
C GLY A 85 0.76 -2.07 3.42
N PRO A 86 0.48 -2.33 4.72
CA PRO A 86 0.55 -1.38 5.84
C PRO A 86 1.97 -1.01 6.24
N ALA A 87 2.22 0.29 6.40
CA ALA A 87 3.51 0.82 6.85
C ALA A 87 3.71 0.77 8.38
N PHE A 88 2.66 0.48 9.16
CA PHE A 88 2.70 0.56 10.62
C PHE A 88 3.25 1.92 11.07
N ASN A 89 4.15 1.96 12.07
CA ASN A 89 4.82 3.17 12.57
C ASN A 89 6.20 3.41 11.91
N TYR A 90 6.44 2.87 10.72
CA TYR A 90 7.71 3.04 10.01
C TYR A 90 7.72 4.29 9.14
N LYS A 91 8.39 5.36 9.61
CA LYS A 91 8.40 6.68 8.96
C LYS A 91 8.83 6.65 7.49
N ASP A 92 10.01 6.08 7.19
CA ASP A 92 10.55 6.00 5.83
C ASP A 92 9.56 5.27 4.88
N TYR A 93 9.00 4.15 5.34
CA TYR A 93 8.08 3.37 4.52
C TYR A 93 6.70 4.05 4.40
N ALA A 94 6.21 4.72 5.45
CA ALA A 94 4.98 5.52 5.39
C ALA A 94 5.10 6.65 4.37
N GLN A 95 6.24 7.37 4.36
CA GLN A 95 6.52 8.41 3.38
C GLN A 95 6.58 7.84 1.95
N MET A 96 7.27 6.70 1.75
CA MET A 96 7.30 6.01 0.46
C MET A 96 5.89 5.58 0.00
N CYS A 97 5.08 4.99 0.88
CA CYS A 97 3.70 4.61 0.57
C CYS A 97 2.87 5.81 0.12
N ALA A 98 2.99 6.95 0.80
CA ALA A 98 2.24 8.14 0.46
C ALA A 98 2.66 8.71 -0.91
N GLU A 99 3.96 8.91 -1.14
CA GLU A 99 4.49 9.44 -2.41
C GLU A 99 4.18 8.53 -3.60
N VAL A 100 4.29 7.20 -3.43
CA VAL A 100 3.95 6.23 -4.47
C VAL A 100 2.45 6.22 -4.75
N THR A 101 1.61 6.28 -3.72
CA THR A 101 0.15 6.33 -3.89
C THR A 101 -0.29 7.56 -4.67
N GLU A 102 0.22 8.73 -4.28
CA GLU A 102 -0.04 9.99 -5.00
C GLU A 102 0.45 9.93 -6.44
N SER A 103 1.65 9.38 -6.68
CA SER A 103 2.20 9.22 -8.03
C SER A 103 1.33 8.32 -8.91
N ILE A 104 0.82 7.21 -8.37
CA ILE A 104 -0.07 6.29 -9.10
C ILE A 104 -1.40 6.99 -9.42
N ASN A 105 -2.03 7.63 -8.43
CA ASN A 105 -3.30 8.33 -8.61
C ASN A 105 -3.21 9.50 -9.61
N ASN A 106 -2.06 10.16 -9.69
CA ASN A 106 -1.85 11.28 -10.62
C ASN A 106 -1.42 10.86 -12.02
N SER A 107 -0.81 9.67 -12.17
CA SER A 107 -0.14 9.27 -13.42
C SER A 107 -0.77 8.07 -14.11
N THR A 108 -1.75 7.42 -13.49
CA THR A 108 -2.43 6.22 -14.02
C THR A 108 -3.95 6.34 -13.85
N ASP A 109 -4.70 5.49 -14.55
CA ASP A 109 -6.15 5.34 -14.39
C ASP A 109 -6.54 4.33 -13.30
N VAL A 110 -5.55 3.76 -12.59
CA VAL A 110 -5.74 2.76 -11.55
C VAL A 110 -5.77 3.44 -10.19
N PRO A 111 -6.83 3.27 -9.38
CA PRO A 111 -6.88 3.86 -8.05
C PRO A 111 -5.86 3.20 -7.10
N ALA A 112 -5.34 3.98 -6.16
CA ALA A 112 -4.45 3.53 -5.11
C ALA A 112 -4.77 4.18 -3.76
N PHE A 113 -4.46 3.47 -2.68
CA PHE A 113 -4.49 4.02 -1.32
C PHE A 113 -3.29 3.55 -0.50
N ALA A 114 -2.96 4.32 0.53
CA ALA A 114 -1.92 3.98 1.50
C ALA A 114 -2.54 3.41 2.80
N SER A 115 -1.77 2.65 3.57
CA SER A 115 -2.12 2.30 4.94
C SER A 115 -0.94 2.47 5.89
N MET A 116 -1.18 3.13 7.02
CA MET A 116 -0.16 3.41 8.03
C MET A 116 -0.77 3.68 9.41
N SER A 117 0.09 3.73 10.44
CA SER A 117 -0.29 4.04 11.81
C SER A 117 -0.34 5.55 12.06
N ALA A 118 -1.15 5.97 13.04
CA ALA A 118 -1.28 7.34 13.51
C ALA A 118 0.05 7.95 14.00
N GLU A 119 1.03 7.11 14.36
CA GLU A 119 2.40 7.51 14.72
C GLU A 119 3.15 8.22 13.59
N ASN A 120 2.68 8.12 12.33
CA ASN A 120 3.24 8.85 11.19
C ASN A 120 2.49 10.18 10.94
N ALA A 121 2.20 10.92 12.01
CA ALA A 121 1.37 12.12 11.97
C ALA A 121 1.82 13.17 10.94
N GLU A 122 3.12 13.35 10.74
CA GLU A 122 3.68 14.28 9.75
C GLU A 122 3.31 13.88 8.31
N VAL A 123 3.47 12.59 7.97
CA VAL A 123 3.10 12.06 6.65
C VAL A 123 1.59 12.16 6.45
N ILE A 124 0.81 11.74 7.46
CA ILE A 124 -0.64 11.80 7.40
C ILE A 124 -1.12 13.23 7.17
N SER A 125 -0.61 14.19 7.96
CA SER A 125 -0.97 15.60 7.84
C SER A 125 -0.64 16.18 6.47
N LYS A 126 0.42 15.69 5.82
CA LYS A 126 0.84 16.18 4.50
C LYS A 126 -0.01 15.61 3.36
N TYR A 127 -0.50 14.37 3.48
CA TYR A 127 -1.06 13.62 2.33
C TYR A 127 -2.54 13.25 2.45
N LYS A 128 -3.16 13.32 3.63
CA LYS A 128 -4.56 12.88 3.85
C LYS A 128 -5.60 13.58 2.97
N ASP A 129 -5.31 14.80 2.50
CA ASP A 129 -6.21 15.58 1.66
C ASP A 129 -6.01 15.27 0.15
N SER A 130 -4.95 14.53 -0.21
CA SER A 130 -4.59 14.19 -1.60
C SER A 130 -4.70 12.70 -1.90
N ILE A 131 -4.62 11.84 -0.89
CA ILE A 131 -4.77 10.39 -1.02
C ILE A 131 -5.57 9.82 0.15
N HIS A 132 -6.21 8.68 -0.06
CA HIS A 132 -6.81 7.92 1.03
C HIS A 132 -5.72 7.19 1.84
N ILE A 133 -5.76 7.35 3.16
CA ILE A 133 -4.82 6.71 4.09
C ILE A 133 -5.61 5.89 5.11
N VAL A 134 -5.64 4.57 4.94
CA VAL A 134 -6.36 3.63 5.81
C VAL A 134 -5.57 3.38 7.10
N LYS A 135 -6.26 3.54 8.24
CA LYS A 135 -5.70 3.36 9.58
C LYS A 135 -5.22 1.92 9.80
N CYS A 136 -4.00 1.75 10.31
CA CYS A 136 -3.52 0.48 10.86
C CYS A 136 -2.88 0.69 12.25
N PRO A 137 -2.75 -0.37 13.08
CA PRO A 137 -2.02 -0.27 14.34
C PRO A 137 -0.52 -0.03 14.09
N LYS A 138 0.22 0.35 15.14
CA LYS A 138 1.69 0.29 15.12
C LYS A 138 2.17 -1.16 15.17
N LYS A 139 3.44 -1.41 14.84
CA LYS A 139 3.95 -2.78 14.85
C LYS A 139 3.94 -3.35 16.28
N GLY A 140 3.42 -4.57 16.42
CA GLY A 140 3.34 -5.28 17.71
C GLY A 140 2.07 -5.01 18.51
N ASP A 141 1.25 -4.04 18.10
CA ASP A 141 -0.05 -3.78 18.73
C ASP A 141 -1.15 -4.72 18.21
N GLY A 142 -2.19 -4.89 19.01
CA GLY A 142 -3.40 -5.61 18.62
C GLY A 142 -4.18 -4.90 17.51
N GLY A 143 -5.08 -5.63 16.84
CA GLY A 143 -6.01 -5.06 15.85
C GLY A 143 -5.56 -5.14 14.39
N LEU A 144 -4.45 -5.83 14.09
CA LEU A 144 -3.98 -6.00 12.71
C LEU A 144 -5.02 -6.68 11.81
N ASN A 145 -5.68 -7.75 12.27
CA ASN A 145 -6.70 -8.44 11.47
C ASN A 145 -7.85 -7.51 11.07
N ASN A 146 -8.36 -6.70 12.01
CA ASN A 146 -9.40 -5.71 11.73
C ASN A 146 -8.91 -4.65 10.73
N ALA A 147 -7.65 -4.21 10.84
CA ALA A 147 -7.06 -3.28 9.88
C ALA A 147 -6.94 -3.90 8.47
N LEU A 148 -6.50 -5.16 8.36
CA LEU A 148 -6.41 -5.89 7.08
C LEU A 148 -7.79 -6.10 6.44
N GLU A 149 -8.79 -6.44 7.26
CA GLU A 149 -10.17 -6.52 6.81
C GLU A 149 -10.69 -5.16 6.31
N ASN A 150 -10.43 -4.08 7.07
CA ASN A 150 -10.80 -2.72 6.67
C ASN A 150 -10.12 -2.31 5.36
N MET A 151 -8.82 -2.60 5.18
CA MET A 151 -8.13 -2.36 3.91
C MET A 151 -8.81 -3.08 2.74
N CYS A 152 -9.24 -4.33 2.92
CA CYS A 152 -9.99 -5.07 1.89
C CYS A 152 -11.35 -4.41 1.60
N LYS A 153 -12.08 -3.98 2.63
CA LYS A 153 -13.37 -3.28 2.49
C LYS A 153 -13.20 -1.96 1.75
N VAL A 154 -12.24 -1.12 2.14
CA VAL A 154 -11.93 0.14 1.46
C VAL A 154 -11.57 -0.11 0.01
N ALA A 155 -10.74 -1.12 -0.26
CA ALA A 155 -10.37 -1.47 -1.63
C ALA A 155 -11.60 -1.78 -2.50
N LYS A 156 -12.54 -2.57 -1.97
CA LYS A 156 -13.79 -2.89 -2.66
C LYS A 156 -14.64 -1.63 -2.90
N LEU A 157 -14.81 -0.79 -1.87
CA LEU A 157 -15.63 0.42 -1.93
C LEU A 157 -15.12 1.41 -2.99
N ILE A 158 -13.81 1.65 -3.03
CA ILE A 158 -13.16 2.49 -4.04
C ILE A 158 -13.42 1.94 -5.45
N VAL A 159 -13.16 0.65 -5.69
CA VAL A 159 -13.34 0.03 -7.01
C VAL A 159 -14.79 0.06 -7.48
N THR A 160 -15.74 -0.09 -6.56
CA THR A 160 -17.18 -0.01 -6.89
C THR A 160 -17.72 1.41 -6.97
N ASN A 161 -16.84 2.43 -6.91
CA ASN A 161 -17.17 3.85 -6.96
C ASN A 161 -18.29 4.24 -5.97
N GLN A 162 -18.21 3.68 -4.76
CA GLN A 162 -19.09 4.08 -3.67
C GLN A 162 -18.69 5.46 -3.15
N ASN A 163 -19.66 6.21 -2.62
CA ASN A 163 -19.40 7.52 -2.00
C ASN A 163 -18.29 7.40 -0.94
N GLU A 164 -17.35 8.34 -0.94
CA GLU A 164 -16.24 8.43 0.02
C GLU A 164 -16.70 8.36 1.48
N GLU A 165 -17.90 8.86 1.79
CA GLU A 165 -18.54 8.73 3.11
C GLU A 165 -18.63 7.28 3.60
N ALA A 166 -18.72 6.30 2.69
CA ALA A 166 -18.83 4.88 3.03
C ALA A 166 -17.54 4.29 3.63
N PHE A 167 -16.38 4.91 3.38
CA PHE A 167 -15.10 4.42 3.88
C PHE A 167 -14.28 5.44 4.68
N LYS A 168 -14.73 6.69 4.79
CA LYS A 168 -14.04 7.75 5.53
C LYS A 168 -13.74 7.38 6.98
N ALA A 169 -14.60 6.60 7.64
CA ALA A 169 -14.36 6.13 9.02
C ALA A 169 -13.06 5.33 9.18
N TYR A 170 -12.65 4.61 8.13
CA TYR A 170 -11.44 3.80 8.10
C TYR A 170 -10.18 4.61 7.76
N CYS A 171 -10.32 5.85 7.28
CA CYS A 171 -9.23 6.72 6.86
C CYS A 171 -8.95 7.84 7.87
N PHE A 172 -7.75 8.43 7.81
CA PHE A 172 -7.40 9.66 8.55
C PHE A 172 -8.01 10.92 7.93
#